data_AF-A0A2V7HWM4-F1
#
_entry.id   AF-A0A2V7HWM4-F1
#
_cell.length_a   1.000
_cell.length_b   1.000
_cell.length_c   1.000
_cell.angle_alpha   90.00
_cell.angle_beta   90.00
_cell.angle_gamma   90.00
#
_symmetry.space_group_name_H-M   'P 1'
#
loop_
_entity.id
_entity.type
_entity.pdbx_description
1 polymer ?
#
loop_
_entity_poly.entity_id
_entity_poly.type
_entity_poly.pdbx_seq_one_letter_code
_entity_poly.pdbx_strand_id
1 'polypeptide(L)'
;MSTVGTAVDREAPLFRGHIRELDGLRAVATVLVLLNHFWPQSLSSVVWSAGQFAWVAMDSFFVLSGFLIAGILLDTRERPDYYRSYYVRRSLRILPLYYCVLVYLICVATLWKGGEQYRHLVEEWGSPVWFFVYLGNFTTAAAGVWPTVVPGLSPLWSLQVEEQFYLLFPLAIRRLPPATLSRALWVVVFLSPALRVGLFALNPDNLYWQYVLLPCRMEGLALGALIAIR
;
A
#
# COMPACT_ATOMS: atom_id res chain seq x y z
N MET A 1 52.31 3.29 -19.17
CA MET A 1 51.24 2.28 -19.01
C MET A 1 50.07 2.94 -18.29
N SER A 2 49.09 3.42 -19.05
CA SER A 2 47.87 4.06 -18.56
C SER A 2 46.82 2.97 -18.33
N THR A 3 46.41 2.75 -17.09
CA THR A 3 45.24 1.93 -16.78
C THR A 3 44.01 2.81 -16.87
N VAL A 4 43.37 2.77 -18.04
CA VAL A 4 42.04 3.31 -18.30
C VAL A 4 41.07 2.60 -17.35
N GLY A 5 40.64 3.31 -16.30
CA GLY A 5 39.53 2.88 -15.47
C GLY A 5 38.28 2.83 -16.33
N THR A 6 37.73 1.63 -16.51
CA THR A 6 36.40 1.42 -17.10
C THR A 6 35.39 2.07 -16.17
N ALA A 7 35.03 3.32 -16.46
CA ALA A 7 33.80 3.91 -15.97
C ALA A 7 32.68 3.00 -16.46
N VAL A 8 32.13 2.19 -15.55
CA VAL A 8 30.84 1.52 -15.74
C VAL A 8 29.90 2.58 -16.29
N ASP A 9 29.43 2.40 -17.52
CA ASP A 9 28.41 3.24 -18.13
C ASP A 9 27.27 3.36 -17.12
N ARG A 10 27.19 4.54 -16.47
CA ARG A 10 26.13 4.80 -15.52
C ARG A 10 24.89 5.00 -16.37
N GLU A 11 24.08 3.96 -16.47
CA GLU A 11 22.75 4.05 -17.05
C GLU A 11 22.06 5.30 -16.51
N ALA A 12 21.34 5.98 -17.40
CA ALA A 12 20.48 7.09 -17.06
C ALA A 12 19.64 6.76 -15.83
N PRO A 13 19.39 7.71 -14.90
CA PRO A 13 18.44 7.46 -13.81
C PRO A 13 17.14 6.93 -14.40
N LEU A 14 16.63 5.84 -13.82
CA LEU A 14 15.43 5.13 -14.29
C LEU A 14 14.23 6.08 -14.41
N PHE A 15 14.19 7.10 -13.54
CA PHE A 15 13.17 8.15 -13.57
C PHE A 15 13.79 9.53 -13.85
N ARG A 16 13.60 10.01 -15.09
CA ARG A 16 13.99 11.39 -15.50
C ARG A 16 12.86 12.42 -15.44
N GLY A 17 11.69 12.09 -14.89
CA GLY A 17 10.58 13.03 -14.81
C GLY A 17 9.25 12.42 -14.37
N HIS A 18 8.20 13.22 -14.48
CA HIS A 18 6.83 12.82 -14.19
C HIS A 18 6.25 11.99 -15.36
N ILE A 19 5.90 10.73 -15.10
CA ILE A 19 5.34 9.82 -16.10
C ILE A 19 3.81 9.98 -16.10
N ARG A 20 3.28 10.72 -17.08
CA ARG A 20 1.86 11.08 -17.17
C ARG A 20 0.96 9.87 -17.36
N GLU A 21 1.46 8.85 -18.02
CA GLU A 21 0.77 7.59 -18.30
C GLU A 21 0.43 6.83 -17.01
N LEU A 22 1.35 6.87 -16.03
CA LEU A 22 1.12 6.26 -14.72
C LEU A 22 0.05 6.99 -13.93
N ASP A 23 0.00 8.32 -14.04
CA ASP A 23 -1.05 9.11 -13.39
C ASP A 23 -2.41 8.91 -14.04
N GLY A 24 -2.47 8.74 -15.37
CA GLY A 24 -3.68 8.34 -16.07
C GLY A 24 -4.21 6.97 -15.61
N LEU A 25 -3.32 5.98 -15.49
CA LEU A 25 -3.69 4.65 -14.98
C LEU A 25 -4.18 4.71 -13.53
N ARG A 26 -3.52 5.49 -12.67
CA ARG A 26 -3.95 5.72 -11.28
C ARG A 26 -5.29 6.44 -11.20
N ALA A 27 -5.57 7.39 -12.10
CA ALA A 27 -6.85 8.08 -12.13
C ALA A 27 -7.99 7.11 -12.47
N VAL A 28 -7.82 6.27 -13.49
CA VAL A 28 -8.80 5.23 -13.84
C VAL A 28 -9.01 4.26 -12.69
N ALA A 29 -7.93 3.77 -12.09
CA ALA A 29 -7.99 2.87 -10.93
C ALA A 29 -8.72 3.52 -9.74
N THR A 30 -8.47 4.80 -9.47
CA THR A 30 -9.17 5.57 -8.42
C THR A 30 -10.68 5.64 -8.69
N VAL A 31 -11.08 5.93 -9.94
CA VAL A 31 -12.49 6.00 -10.31
C VAL A 31 -13.18 4.65 -10.09
N LEU A 32 -12.54 3.53 -10.49
CA LEU A 32 -13.10 2.19 -10.27
C LEU A 32 -13.30 1.89 -8.78
N VAL A 33 -12.36 2.29 -7.91
CA VAL A 33 -12.47 2.12 -6.45
C VAL A 33 -13.60 2.97 -5.87
N LEU A 34 -13.74 4.22 -6.32
CA LEU A 34 -14.83 5.11 -5.89
C LEU A 34 -16.19 4.58 -6.32
N LEU A 35 -16.31 4.07 -7.55
CA LEU A 35 -17.54 3.45 -8.02
C LEU A 35 -17.90 2.22 -7.18
N ASN A 36 -16.93 1.38 -6.84
CA ASN A 36 -17.16 0.21 -6.00
C ASN A 36 -17.67 0.56 -4.58
N HIS A 37 -17.19 1.65 -4.00
CA HIS A 37 -17.56 2.06 -2.63
C HIS A 37 -18.83 2.91 -2.55
N PHE A 38 -19.07 3.79 -3.53
CA PHE A 38 -20.10 4.82 -3.43
C PHE A 38 -21.24 4.65 -4.44
N TRP A 39 -21.09 3.83 -5.49
CA TRP A 39 -22.15 3.68 -6.48
C TRP A 39 -23.30 2.83 -5.93
N PRO A 40 -24.54 3.36 -5.89
CA PRO A 40 -25.68 2.58 -5.44
C PRO A 40 -25.98 1.45 -6.43
N GLN A 41 -26.06 0.22 -5.92
CA GLN A 41 -26.34 -0.98 -6.73
C GLN A 41 -27.66 -0.90 -7.49
N SER A 42 -28.62 -0.13 -6.97
CA SER A 42 -29.96 0.05 -7.55
C SER A 42 -30.00 0.96 -8.78
N LEU A 43 -28.95 1.75 -9.06
CA LEU A 43 -29.00 2.78 -10.10
C LEU A 43 -28.52 2.31 -11.48
N SER A 44 -27.56 1.39 -11.56
CA SER A 44 -27.07 0.87 -12.85
C SER A 44 -26.28 -0.43 -12.67
N SER A 45 -26.74 -1.50 -13.32
CA SER A 45 -26.06 -2.80 -13.31
C SER A 45 -24.72 -2.76 -14.05
N VAL A 46 -24.59 -1.95 -15.10
CA VAL A 46 -23.34 -1.82 -15.89
C VAL A 46 -22.27 -1.09 -15.08
N VAL A 47 -22.61 0.02 -14.43
CA VAL A 47 -21.65 0.79 -13.61
C VAL A 47 -21.25 0.00 -12.37
N TRP A 48 -22.21 -0.71 -11.76
CA TRP A 48 -21.91 -1.64 -10.66
C TRP A 48 -20.96 -2.76 -11.10
N SER A 49 -21.18 -3.35 -12.29
CA SER A 49 -20.31 -4.38 -12.86
C SER A 49 -18.89 -3.86 -13.11
N ALA A 50 -18.76 -2.61 -13.58
CA ALA A 50 -17.45 -1.96 -13.72
C ALA A 50 -16.74 -1.79 -12.36
N GLY A 51 -17.49 -1.41 -11.32
CA GLY A 51 -16.98 -1.33 -9.95
C GLY A 51 -16.48 -2.67 -9.39
N GLN A 52 -16.95 -3.82 -9.90
CA GLN A 52 -16.43 -5.13 -9.49
C GLN A 52 -14.97 -5.35 -9.90
N PHE A 53 -14.41 -4.55 -10.81
CA PHE A 53 -12.98 -4.60 -11.16
C PHE A 53 -12.09 -3.78 -10.23
N ALA A 54 -12.64 -3.20 -9.15
CA ALA A 54 -11.85 -2.43 -8.19
C ALA A 54 -10.71 -3.21 -7.53
N TRP A 55 -10.80 -4.55 -7.45
CA TRP A 55 -9.68 -5.37 -6.98
C TRP A 55 -8.48 -5.34 -7.95
N VAL A 56 -8.72 -5.32 -9.26
CA VAL A 56 -7.65 -5.16 -10.28
C VAL A 56 -7.00 -3.80 -10.15
N ALA A 57 -7.81 -2.76 -9.93
CA ALA A 57 -7.33 -1.41 -9.69
C ALA A 57 -6.43 -1.36 -8.44
N MET A 58 -6.85 -2.05 -7.37
CA MET A 58 -6.07 -2.18 -6.13
C MET A 58 -4.72 -2.86 -6.39
N ASP A 59 -4.71 -4.05 -7.00
CA ASP A 59 -3.47 -4.78 -7.29
C ASP A 59 -2.53 -3.95 -8.19
N SER A 60 -3.10 -3.20 -9.14
CA SER A 60 -2.35 -2.27 -9.98
C SER A 60 -1.70 -1.15 -9.16
N PHE A 61 -2.37 -0.59 -8.15
CA PHE A 61 -1.77 0.40 -7.26
C PHE A 61 -0.54 -0.17 -6.55
N PHE A 62 -0.62 -1.38 -5.98
CA PHE A 62 0.53 -2.00 -5.34
C PHE A 62 1.72 -2.22 -6.30
N VAL A 63 1.46 -2.68 -7.53
CA VAL A 63 2.52 -2.85 -8.54
C VAL A 63 3.16 -1.52 -8.91
N LEU A 64 2.35 -0.50 -9.19
CA LEU A 64 2.86 0.84 -9.54
C LEU A 64 3.64 1.46 -8.39
N SER A 65 3.14 1.31 -7.17
CA SER A 65 3.79 1.75 -5.94
C SER A 65 5.17 1.11 -5.77
N GLY A 66 5.25 -0.22 -5.93
CA GLY A 66 6.52 -0.96 -5.88
C GLY A 66 7.52 -0.50 -6.93
N PHE A 67 7.06 -0.33 -8.18
CA PHE A 67 7.88 0.11 -9.30
C PHE A 67 8.46 1.51 -9.09
N LEU A 68 7.60 2.49 -8.77
CA LEU A 68 8.01 3.88 -8.55
C LEU A 68 9.01 4.01 -7.40
N ILE A 69 8.74 3.34 -6.29
CA ILE A 69 9.56 3.48 -5.08
C ILE A 69 10.87 2.74 -5.22
N ALA A 70 10.88 1.53 -5.79
CA ALA A 70 12.11 0.83 -6.08
C ALA A 70 13.02 1.66 -7.00
N GLY A 71 12.48 2.21 -8.09
CA GLY A 71 13.25 3.05 -9.01
C GLY A 71 13.85 4.28 -8.34
N ILE A 72 13.04 5.07 -7.62
CA ILE A 72 13.52 6.26 -6.88
C ILE A 72 14.62 5.88 -5.89
N LEU A 73 14.46 4.78 -5.17
CA LEU A 73 15.43 4.32 -4.17
C LEU A 73 16.70 3.76 -4.82
N LEU A 74 16.63 3.11 -5.98
CA LEU A 74 17.80 2.65 -6.73
C LEU A 74 18.57 3.86 -7.30
N ASP A 75 17.88 4.83 -7.90
CA ASP A 75 18.46 6.06 -8.46
C ASP A 75 19.15 6.94 -7.41
N THR A 76 18.68 6.87 -6.16
CA THR A 76 19.20 7.68 -5.05
C THR A 76 20.07 6.89 -4.07
N ARG A 77 20.31 5.60 -4.32
CA ARG A 77 20.95 4.65 -3.39
C ARG A 77 22.28 5.14 -2.80
N GLU A 78 23.11 5.77 -3.63
CA GLU A 78 24.46 6.24 -3.25
C GLU A 78 24.47 7.67 -2.69
N ARG A 79 23.32 8.35 -2.63
CA ARG A 79 23.26 9.72 -2.12
C ARG A 79 23.42 9.74 -0.59
N PRO A 80 24.16 10.71 -0.03
CA PRO A 80 24.35 10.83 1.41
C PRO A 80 23.05 11.15 2.16
N ASP A 81 22.09 11.81 1.50
CA ASP A 81 20.80 12.18 2.07
C ASP A 81 19.69 11.13 1.83
N TYR A 82 20.00 9.96 1.25
CA TYR A 82 19.06 8.90 0.83
C TYR A 82 17.80 8.78 1.68
N TYR A 83 17.94 8.45 2.97
CA TYR A 83 16.82 8.24 3.88
C TYR A 83 16.02 9.53 4.12
N ARG A 84 16.71 10.64 4.41
CA ARG A 84 16.07 11.93 4.69
C ARG A 84 15.28 12.41 3.48
N SER A 85 15.91 12.37 2.31
CA SER A 85 15.35 12.75 1.02
C SER A 85 14.05 11.97 0.75
N TYR A 86 14.09 10.65 0.94
CA TYR A 86 12.96 9.75 0.73
C TYR A 86 11.82 10.03 1.73
N TYR A 87 12.09 9.95 3.03
CA TYR A 87 11.05 10.06 4.05
C TYR A 87 10.43 11.46 4.10
N VAL A 88 11.19 12.54 3.92
CA VAL A 88 10.63 13.90 3.94
C VAL A 88 9.65 14.11 2.78
N ARG A 89 10.06 13.78 1.54
CA ARG A 89 9.20 13.95 0.37
C ARG A 89 7.92 13.12 0.49
N ARG A 90 8.06 11.89 0.98
CA ARG A 90 6.93 10.99 1.17
C ARG A 90 5.99 11.49 2.26
N SER A 91 6.54 11.83 3.42
CA SER A 91 5.76 12.28 4.57
C SER A 91 4.95 13.54 4.25
N LEU A 92 5.54 14.52 3.55
CA LEU A 92 4.84 15.74 3.14
C LEU A 92 3.71 15.49 2.13
N ARG A 93 3.77 14.39 1.36
CA ARG A 93 2.74 14.03 0.38
C ARG A 93 1.55 13.32 1.02
N ILE A 94 1.77 12.46 2.01
CA ILE A 94 0.75 11.50 2.48
C ILE A 94 0.24 11.85 3.89
N LEU A 95 1.14 12.17 4.83
CA LEU A 95 0.77 12.36 6.24
C LEU A 95 -0.27 13.48 6.43
N PRO A 96 -0.18 14.66 5.78
CA PRO A 96 -1.14 15.73 6.03
C PRO A 96 -2.58 15.31 5.71
N LEU A 97 -2.78 14.69 4.55
CA LEU A 97 -4.11 14.25 4.13
C LEU A 97 -4.60 13.05 4.94
N TYR A 98 -3.73 12.07 5.20
CA TYR A 98 -4.06 10.89 5.99
C TYR A 98 -4.54 11.27 7.39
N TYR A 99 -3.74 12.04 8.13
CA TYR A 99 -4.10 12.43 9.49
C TYR A 99 -5.28 13.39 9.52
N CYS A 100 -5.44 14.28 8.54
CA CYS A 100 -6.61 15.14 8.45
C CYS A 100 -7.90 14.31 8.31
N VAL A 101 -7.93 13.35 7.38
CA VAL A 101 -9.07 12.45 7.20
C VAL A 101 -9.29 11.58 8.43
N LEU A 102 -8.23 11.01 9.00
CA LEU A 102 -8.34 10.16 10.17
C LEU A 102 -8.89 10.92 11.38
N VAL A 103 -8.36 12.11 11.69
CA VAL A 103 -8.87 12.96 12.76
C VAL A 103 -10.32 13.34 12.50
N TYR A 104 -10.67 13.73 11.26
CA TYR A 104 -12.05 14.01 10.89
C TYR A 104 -12.98 12.83 11.18
N LEU A 105 -12.63 11.62 10.74
CA LEU A 105 -13.42 10.41 10.95
C LEU A 105 -13.60 10.09 12.44
N ILE A 106 -12.53 10.19 13.24
CA ILE A 106 -12.60 9.94 14.69
C ILE A 106 -13.42 11.03 15.40
N CYS A 107 -13.28 12.30 15.01
CA CYS A 107 -14.10 13.39 15.55
C CYS A 107 -15.57 13.18 15.24
N VAL A 108 -15.92 12.82 14.01
CA VAL A 108 -17.30 12.48 13.62
C VAL A 108 -17.81 11.30 14.46
N ALA A 109 -17.05 10.21 14.55
CA ALA A 109 -17.45 9.04 15.33
C ALA A 109 -17.68 9.34 16.82
N THR A 110 -16.92 10.30 17.37
CA THR A 110 -17.00 10.72 18.78
C THR A 110 -18.17 11.67 19.05
N LEU A 111 -18.43 12.61 18.13
CA LEU A 111 -19.43 13.66 18.33
C LEU A 111 -20.84 13.27 17.82
N TRP A 112 -20.91 12.40 16.82
CA TRP A 112 -22.16 11.99 16.20
C TRP A 112 -22.95 11.04 17.09
N LYS A 113 -24.28 11.25 17.18
CA LYS A 113 -25.20 10.42 18.00
C LYS A 113 -24.69 10.12 19.42
N GLY A 114 -24.02 11.09 20.05
CA GLY A 114 -23.49 10.93 21.40
C GLY A 114 -22.32 9.95 21.52
N GLY A 115 -21.56 9.72 20.45
CA GLY A 115 -20.35 8.89 20.46
C GLY A 115 -20.61 7.39 20.31
N GLU A 116 -21.83 6.98 19.93
CA GLU A 116 -22.19 5.58 19.71
C GLU A 116 -21.22 4.86 18.75
N GLN A 117 -20.88 5.51 17.63
CA GLN A 117 -19.94 4.98 16.64
C GLN A 117 -18.55 4.76 17.23
N TYR A 118 -18.04 5.72 18.02
CA TYR A 118 -16.74 5.60 18.68
C TYR A 118 -16.73 4.45 19.69
N ARG A 119 -17.79 4.30 20.51
CA ARG A 119 -17.86 3.18 21.46
C ARG A 119 -17.85 1.84 20.75
N HIS A 120 -18.67 1.67 19.70
CA HIS A 120 -18.71 0.42 18.94
C HIS A 120 -17.38 0.15 18.24
N LEU A 121 -16.72 1.20 17.71
CA LEU A 121 -15.38 1.07 17.14
C LEU A 121 -14.40 0.49 18.16
N VAL A 122 -14.42 0.99 19.40
CA VAL A 122 -13.53 0.52 20.47
C VAL A 122 -13.91 -0.88 20.96
N GLU A 123 -15.19 -1.20 21.04
CA GLU A 123 -15.70 -2.51 21.46
C GLU A 123 -15.28 -3.63 20.50
N GLU A 124 -15.31 -3.37 19.18
CA GLU A 124 -15.09 -4.40 18.15
C GLU A 124 -13.68 -4.36 17.52
N TRP A 125 -13.08 -3.18 17.31
CA TRP A 125 -11.73 -3.03 16.73
C TRP A 125 -10.66 -2.54 17.72
N GLY A 126 -11.03 -2.24 18.96
CA GLY A 126 -10.11 -1.70 19.96
C GLY A 126 -9.75 -0.23 19.72
N SER A 127 -8.64 0.20 20.32
CA SER A 127 -8.24 1.62 20.31
C SER A 127 -8.02 2.17 18.89
N PRO A 128 -8.59 3.33 18.53
CA PRO A 128 -8.34 3.95 17.22
C PRO A 128 -6.87 4.36 17.02
N VAL A 129 -6.05 4.37 18.09
CA VAL A 129 -4.60 4.60 18.02
C VAL A 129 -3.92 3.67 17.02
N TRP A 130 -4.42 2.44 16.83
CA TRP A 130 -3.90 1.52 15.82
C TRP A 130 -3.93 2.12 14.41
N PHE A 131 -4.95 2.91 14.05
CA PHE A 131 -5.01 3.59 12.76
C PHE A 131 -3.98 4.72 12.65
N PHE A 132 -3.68 5.43 13.75
CA PHE A 132 -2.67 6.49 13.75
C PHE A 132 -1.26 5.98 13.52
N VAL A 133 -0.96 4.75 13.95
CA VAL A 133 0.35 4.11 13.78
C VAL A 133 0.42 3.17 12.57
N TYR A 134 -0.54 3.27 11.65
CA TYR A 134 -0.65 2.43 10.44
C TYR A 134 -0.79 0.93 10.72
N LEU A 135 -1.48 0.56 11.80
CA LEU A 135 -1.75 -0.83 12.20
C LEU A 135 -3.25 -1.16 12.28
N GLY A 136 -4.13 -0.30 11.77
CA GLY A 136 -5.58 -0.56 11.75
C GLY A 136 -5.98 -1.78 10.91
N ASN A 137 -5.14 -2.21 9.96
CA ASN A 137 -5.33 -3.43 9.20
C ASN A 137 -5.20 -4.67 10.08
N PHE A 138 -4.37 -4.64 11.14
CA PHE A 138 -4.28 -5.73 12.10
C PHE A 138 -5.53 -5.81 12.98
N THR A 139 -6.09 -4.68 13.42
CA THR A 139 -7.35 -4.71 14.18
C THR A 139 -8.52 -5.15 13.32
N THR A 140 -8.55 -4.77 12.04
CA THR A 140 -9.53 -5.25 11.05
C THR A 140 -9.41 -6.76 10.86
N ALA A 141 -8.19 -7.28 10.73
CA ALA A 141 -7.96 -8.73 10.64
C ALA A 141 -8.38 -9.46 11.92
N ALA A 142 -8.05 -8.91 13.09
CA ALA A 142 -8.41 -9.49 14.37
C ALA A 142 -9.92 -9.52 14.61
N ALA A 143 -10.62 -8.42 14.29
CA ALA A 143 -12.08 -8.33 14.38
C ALA A 143 -12.78 -9.27 13.37
N GLY A 144 -12.15 -9.55 12.23
CA GLY A 144 -12.75 -10.39 11.19
C GLY A 144 -13.93 -9.72 10.48
N VAL A 145 -13.99 -8.39 10.53
CA VAL A 145 -15.03 -7.58 9.88
C VAL A 145 -14.50 -6.18 9.56
N TRP A 146 -15.00 -5.57 8.48
CA TRP A 146 -14.72 -4.17 8.13
C TRP A 146 -15.25 -3.20 9.20
N PRO A 147 -14.56 -2.08 9.50
CA PRO A 147 -15.02 -1.04 10.43
C PRO A 147 -16.22 -0.26 9.88
N THR A 148 -17.35 -0.93 9.69
CA THR A 148 -18.57 -0.40 9.08
C THR A 148 -19.25 0.66 9.95
N VAL A 149 -18.96 0.69 11.26
CA VAL A 149 -19.39 1.75 12.18
C VAL A 149 -18.79 3.11 11.83
N VAL A 150 -17.59 3.12 11.23
CA VAL A 150 -16.93 4.31 10.67
C VAL A 150 -16.44 3.95 9.26
N PRO A 151 -17.33 3.92 8.26
CA PRO A 151 -17.05 3.34 6.94
C PRO A 151 -15.81 3.90 6.23
N GLY A 152 -15.45 5.16 6.52
CA GLY A 152 -14.25 5.80 5.97
C GLY A 152 -12.93 5.19 6.43
N LEU A 153 -12.92 4.38 7.49
CA LEU A 153 -11.72 3.65 7.95
C LEU A 153 -11.42 2.43 7.08
N SER A 154 -12.44 1.82 6.44
CA SER A 154 -12.29 0.62 5.63
C SER A 154 -11.22 0.76 4.53
N PRO A 155 -11.22 1.78 3.66
CA PRO A 155 -10.22 1.87 2.58
C PRO A 155 -8.78 2.12 3.07
N LEU A 156 -8.55 2.46 4.34
CA LEU A 156 -7.22 2.79 4.87
C LEU A 156 -6.27 1.59 4.94
N TRP A 157 -6.79 0.35 4.92
CA TRP A 157 -5.95 -0.86 5.03
C TRP A 157 -4.86 -0.92 3.96
N SER A 158 -5.18 -0.48 2.74
CA SER A 158 -4.27 -0.52 1.59
C SER A 158 -3.09 0.43 1.78
N LEU A 159 -3.38 1.64 2.24
CA LEU A 159 -2.38 2.65 2.57
C LEU A 159 -1.51 2.21 3.75
N GLN A 160 -2.09 1.54 4.73
CA GLN A 160 -1.34 1.00 5.88
C GLN A 160 -0.36 -0.09 5.44
N VAL A 161 -0.78 -1.03 4.59
CA VAL A 161 0.10 -2.04 3.98
C VAL A 161 1.25 -1.36 3.21
N GLU A 162 0.90 -0.36 2.41
CA GLU A 162 1.86 0.45 1.68
C GLU A 162 2.90 1.10 2.61
N GLU A 163 2.48 1.87 3.63
CA GLU A 163 3.41 2.53 4.57
C GLU A 163 4.26 1.53 5.37
N GLN A 164 3.72 0.37 5.74
CA GLN A 164 4.49 -0.70 6.37
C GLN A 164 5.61 -1.22 5.44
N PHE A 165 5.32 -1.40 4.15
CA PHE A 165 6.33 -1.76 3.15
C PHE A 165 7.38 -0.64 2.99
N TYR A 166 6.95 0.62 2.93
CA TYR A 166 7.84 1.77 2.73
C TYR A 166 8.75 2.09 3.89
N LEU A 167 8.41 1.64 5.10
CA LEU A 167 9.30 1.72 6.24
C LEU A 167 10.47 0.73 6.12
N LEU A 168 10.21 -0.47 5.59
CA LEU A 168 11.19 -1.56 5.52
C LEU A 168 12.00 -1.55 4.22
N PHE A 169 11.38 -1.17 3.11
CA PHE A 169 11.94 -1.35 1.78
C PHE A 169 13.18 -0.49 1.45
N PRO A 170 13.30 0.79 1.88
CA PRO A 170 14.54 1.56 1.74
C PRO A 170 15.74 0.90 2.42
N LEU A 171 15.50 0.21 3.53
CA LEU A 171 16.54 -0.55 4.22
C LEU A 171 17.02 -1.74 3.39
N ALA A 172 16.08 -2.47 2.80
CA ALA A 172 16.37 -3.60 1.92
C ALA A 172 17.16 -3.16 0.69
N ILE A 173 16.75 -2.08 0.01
CA ILE A 173 17.46 -1.56 -1.16
C ILE A 173 18.87 -1.09 -0.80
N ARG A 174 19.05 -0.34 0.30
CA ARG A 174 20.35 0.19 0.67
C ARG A 174 21.35 -0.91 1.05
N ARG A 175 20.89 -1.95 1.75
CA ARG A 175 21.74 -3.00 2.33
C ARG A 175 21.96 -4.21 1.42
N LEU A 176 21.01 -4.56 0.56
CA LEU A 176 21.12 -5.77 -0.27
C LEU A 176 21.71 -5.44 -1.65
N PRO A 177 22.63 -6.27 -2.17
CA PRO A 177 23.05 -6.15 -3.57
C PRO A 177 21.86 -6.48 -4.50
N PRO A 178 21.80 -5.92 -5.72
CA PRO A 178 20.66 -6.08 -6.64
C PRO A 178 20.25 -7.54 -6.88
N ALA A 179 21.22 -8.46 -7.01
CA ALA A 179 20.95 -9.88 -7.21
C ALA A 179 20.27 -10.54 -5.99
N THR A 180 20.67 -10.18 -4.76
CA THR A 180 20.04 -10.71 -3.54
C THR A 180 18.68 -10.08 -3.30
N LEU A 181 18.55 -8.78 -3.59
CA LEU A 181 17.26 -8.09 -3.55
C LEU A 181 16.26 -8.74 -4.52
N SER A 182 16.67 -8.98 -5.78
CA SER A 182 15.82 -9.64 -6.78
C SER A 182 15.39 -11.03 -6.33
N ARG A 183 16.31 -11.85 -5.80
CA ARG A 183 15.95 -13.17 -5.24
C ARG A 183 14.95 -13.07 -4.08
N ALA A 184 15.16 -12.14 -3.15
CA ALA A 184 14.25 -11.93 -2.02
C ALA A 184 12.85 -11.49 -2.51
N LEU A 185 12.77 -10.63 -3.51
CA LEU A 185 11.50 -10.21 -4.11
C LEU A 185 10.79 -11.36 -4.82
N TRP A 186 11.51 -12.21 -5.55
CA TRP A 186 10.92 -13.43 -6.13
C TRP A 186 10.37 -14.37 -5.06
N VAL A 187 11.08 -14.55 -3.94
CA VAL A 187 10.56 -15.31 -2.79
C VAL A 187 9.25 -14.70 -2.30
N VAL A 188 9.19 -13.38 -2.14
CA VAL A 188 7.97 -12.67 -1.71
C VAL A 188 6.81 -12.87 -2.69
N VAL A 189 7.07 -12.82 -4.00
CA VAL A 189 6.05 -13.03 -5.06
C VAL A 189 5.35 -14.38 -4.93
N PHE A 190 6.07 -15.44 -4.56
CA PHE A 190 5.49 -16.78 -4.37
C PHE A 190 5.01 -17.03 -2.94
N LEU A 191 5.70 -16.48 -1.94
CA LEU A 191 5.36 -16.68 -0.54
C LEU A 191 4.04 -16.00 -0.16
N SER A 192 3.76 -14.82 -0.69
CA SER A 192 2.52 -14.09 -0.41
C SER A 192 1.24 -14.87 -0.76
N PRO A 193 1.04 -15.37 -2.00
CA PRO A 193 -0.12 -16.21 -2.32
C PRO A 193 -0.14 -17.52 -1.54
N ALA A 194 1.02 -18.15 -1.28
CA ALA A 194 1.08 -19.36 -0.46
C ALA A 194 0.61 -19.09 0.98
N LEU A 195 0.99 -17.95 1.56
CA LEU A 195 0.56 -17.53 2.89
C LEU A 195 -0.95 -17.28 2.93
N ARG A 196 -1.53 -16.67 1.89
CA ARG A 196 -2.99 -16.49 1.79
C ARG A 196 -3.72 -17.82 1.84
N VAL A 197 -3.29 -18.80 1.05
CA VAL A 197 -3.86 -20.15 1.05
C VAL A 197 -3.72 -20.81 2.42
N GLY A 198 -2.54 -20.69 3.05
CA GLY A 198 -2.31 -21.21 4.40
C GLY A 198 -3.21 -20.57 5.46
N LEU A 199 -3.35 -19.25 5.45
CA LEU A 199 -4.21 -18.52 6.39
C LEU A 199 -5.70 -18.83 6.16
N PHE A 200 -6.13 -18.98 4.91
CA PHE A 200 -7.49 -19.42 4.60
C PHE A 200 -7.76 -20.84 5.13
N ALA A 201 -6.79 -21.76 4.99
CA ALA A 201 -6.93 -23.11 5.51
C ALA A 201 -6.97 -23.15 7.06
N LEU A 202 -6.28 -22.22 7.73
CA LEU A 202 -6.27 -22.12 9.20
C LEU A 202 -7.53 -21.46 9.77
N ASN A 203 -8.10 -20.48 9.07
CA ASN A 203 -9.30 -19.78 9.51
C ASN A 203 -10.17 -19.38 8.30
N PRO A 204 -10.98 -20.30 7.76
CA PRO A 204 -11.77 -20.06 6.57
C PRO A 204 -12.87 -19.02 6.79
N ASP A 205 -13.33 -18.84 8.04
CA ASP A 205 -14.38 -17.90 8.39
C ASP A 205 -13.87 -16.44 8.45
N ASN A 206 -12.58 -16.24 8.68
CA ASN A 206 -11.96 -14.90 8.73
C ASN A 206 -11.09 -14.63 7.50
N LEU A 207 -11.75 -14.17 6.42
CA LEU A 207 -11.08 -13.81 5.17
C LEU A 207 -10.15 -12.58 5.29
N TYR A 208 -10.20 -11.83 6.39
CA TYR A 208 -9.45 -10.57 6.53
C TYR A 208 -7.96 -10.82 6.75
N TRP A 209 -7.58 -11.93 7.39
CA TRP A 209 -6.17 -12.30 7.59
C TRP A 209 -5.42 -12.43 6.26
N GLN A 210 -6.06 -13.04 5.27
CA GLN A 210 -5.50 -13.16 3.93
C GLN A 210 -5.69 -11.90 3.06
N TYR A 211 -6.55 -10.97 3.46
CA TYR A 211 -6.92 -9.82 2.63
C TYR A 211 -6.19 -8.53 3.00
N VAL A 212 -6.07 -8.18 4.29
CA VAL A 212 -5.57 -6.85 4.74
C VAL A 212 -4.15 -6.86 5.32
N LEU A 213 -3.57 -8.02 5.57
CA LEU A 213 -2.23 -8.11 6.16
C LEU A 213 -1.15 -7.92 5.10
N LEU A 214 -0.10 -7.17 5.46
CA LEU A 214 1.03 -6.87 4.56
C LEU A 214 1.60 -8.14 3.90
N PRO A 215 1.98 -9.20 4.63
CA PRO A 215 2.62 -10.38 4.02
C PRO A 215 1.79 -11.05 2.91
N CYS A 216 0.47 -10.88 2.95
CA CYS A 216 -0.49 -11.42 2.00
C CYS A 216 -0.68 -10.56 0.75
N ARG A 217 -0.06 -9.38 0.70
CA ARG A 217 -0.23 -8.35 -0.34
C ARG A 217 1.08 -7.80 -0.89
N MET A 218 2.22 -8.31 -0.40
CA MET A 218 3.53 -7.86 -0.84
C MET A 218 3.88 -8.26 -2.28
N GLU A 219 3.16 -9.20 -2.90
CA GLU A 219 3.46 -9.68 -4.27
C GLU A 219 3.36 -8.56 -5.30
N GLY A 220 2.35 -7.69 -5.21
CA GLY A 220 2.21 -6.57 -6.15
C GLY A 220 3.37 -5.61 -6.03
N LEU A 221 3.68 -5.18 -4.79
CA LEU A 221 4.81 -4.32 -4.48
C LEU A 221 6.14 -4.95 -4.93
N ALA A 222 6.31 -6.26 -4.74
CA ALA A 222 7.51 -6.97 -5.13
C ALA A 222 7.67 -7.11 -6.65
N LEU A 223 6.58 -7.39 -7.37
CA LEU A 223 6.56 -7.40 -8.84
C LEU A 223 6.93 -6.03 -9.39
N GLY A 224 6.34 -4.97 -8.86
CA GLY A 224 6.70 -3.59 -9.20
C GLY A 224 8.19 -3.33 -9.01
N ALA A 225 8.72 -3.70 -7.84
CA ALA A 225 10.13 -3.55 -7.55
C ALA A 225 11.04 -4.36 -8.47
N LEU A 226 10.66 -5.59 -8.83
CA LEU A 226 11.39 -6.43 -9.79
C LEU A 226 11.45 -5.81 -11.18
N ILE A 227 10.39 -5.13 -11.61
CA ILE A 227 10.37 -4.40 -12.89
C ILE A 227 11.39 -3.26 -12.87
N ALA A 228 11.56 -2.58 -11.73
CA ALA A 228 12.49 -1.46 -11.60
C ALA A 228 13.97 -1.85 -11.45
N ILE A 229 14.27 -3.10 -11.06
CA ILE A 229 15.66 -3.58 -10.90
C ILE A 229 16.31 -3.99 -12.23
N ARG A 230 15.50 -4.18 -13.28
CA ARG A 230 15.95 -4.67 -14.58
C ARG A 230 16.73 -3.63 -15.37
#